data_AF-M7SMC6-F1
#
_entry.id   AF-M7SMC6-F1
#
_cell.length_a   1.000
_cell.length_b   1.000
_cell.length_c   1.000
_cell.angle_alpha   90.00
_cell.angle_beta   90.00
_cell.angle_gamma   90.00
#
_symmetry.space_group_name_H-M   'P 1'
#
loop_
_entity.id
_entity.type
_entity.pdbx_description
1 polymer ?
#
loop_
_entity_poly.entity_id
_entity_poly.type
_entity_poly.pdbx_seq_one_letter_code
_entity_poly.pdbx_strand_id
1 'polypeptide(L)'
;MRHDLYERLDAYTDLEAIAGVECAKCSLLKVQKLLDMIVSRGKEAGKSEDSLRQPLARLEAVQLALEDDDFEEETLKDKCKISSQHRVSSTKTKQVAIARPPQSLAIHMNRSVFDERTGAMFKNLAPVEFPRTLDLGPWCLGSAGGPTTQGVVDSGVGEEELWFSDPRQSMISGDLGPSKITGPIYELRAVVTHQGRHENGHYVCYRKHSSQPPKLEDSHDHVPEEFTKDGKGSTFSDDKTLVGTEDSAEMDLDPSEKWWRLSDESVWDVSEDQVLAQGGVFMLFYDCVDPNSVLVSEIKAEEEKLRSSEKGDDDLTAPPEDEPKAEENFIDPPTKPQDPAVDQHDGASASLVEAHIPSGVTDQAVSSVTAGPIFSSLYPSLVEGERIDSTIPLYRPNS
;
A
#
# COMPACT_ATOMS: atom_id res chain seq x y z
N MET A 1 16.25 13.29 4.31
CA MET A 1 14.89 13.02 3.82
C MET A 1 14.26 12.01 4.77
N ARG A 2 12.99 12.18 5.10
CA ARG A 2 12.17 11.27 5.92
C ARG A 2 11.02 10.81 5.03
N HIS A 3 10.59 9.59 5.21
CA HIS A 3 9.61 8.91 4.39
C HIS A 3 8.61 8.20 5.28
N ASP A 4 7.48 7.79 4.73
CA ASP A 4 6.50 6.92 5.36
C ASP A 4 6.25 5.67 4.50
N LEU A 5 5.46 4.74 5.02
CA LEU A 5 5.14 3.47 4.36
C LEU A 5 4.23 3.67 3.15
N TYR A 6 3.32 4.65 3.18
CA TYR A 6 2.34 4.89 2.12
C TYR A 6 3.04 5.45 0.87
N GLU A 7 3.94 6.43 1.05
CA GLU A 7 4.87 6.95 0.02
C GLU A 7 5.76 5.85 -0.59
N ARG A 8 5.96 4.73 0.12
CA ARG A 8 6.72 3.56 -0.35
C ARG A 8 5.86 2.52 -1.06
N LEU A 9 4.62 2.33 -0.64
CA LEU A 9 3.66 1.48 -1.36
C LEU A 9 3.29 2.14 -2.70
N ASP A 10 2.94 3.44 -2.72
CA ASP A 10 2.66 4.19 -3.93
C ASP A 10 3.81 4.12 -4.95
N ALA A 11 5.05 4.40 -4.51
CA ALA A 11 6.23 4.31 -5.37
C ALA A 11 6.56 2.88 -5.85
N TYR A 12 6.09 1.84 -5.15
CA TYR A 12 6.24 0.44 -5.58
C TYR A 12 5.19 0.02 -6.60
N THR A 13 4.01 0.63 -6.56
CA THR A 13 2.85 0.31 -7.40
C THR A 13 2.56 1.36 -8.49
N ASP A 14 3.46 2.31 -8.71
CA ASP A 14 3.32 3.38 -9.70
C ASP A 14 3.19 2.83 -11.14
N LEU A 15 2.52 3.59 -12.01
CA LEU A 15 2.28 3.25 -13.41
C LEU A 15 3.46 3.72 -14.28
N GLU A 16 4.49 2.88 -14.42
CA GLU A 16 5.67 3.21 -15.21
C GLU A 16 5.38 3.15 -16.73
N ALA A 17 5.81 4.19 -17.46
CA ALA A 17 5.72 4.27 -18.92
C ALA A 17 7.07 3.91 -19.57
N ILE A 18 7.17 2.71 -20.12
CA ILE A 18 8.38 2.14 -20.72
C ILE A 18 8.38 2.44 -22.22
N ALA A 19 9.17 3.43 -22.64
CA ALA A 19 9.36 3.78 -24.05
C ALA A 19 10.28 2.76 -24.77
N GLY A 20 10.17 2.70 -26.09
CA GLY A 20 11.11 1.93 -26.92
C GLY A 20 10.78 0.44 -27.11
N VAL A 21 9.75 -0.08 -26.43
CA VAL A 21 9.45 -1.52 -26.40
C VAL A 21 8.81 -2.00 -27.71
N GLU A 22 9.30 -3.11 -28.27
CA GLU A 22 8.67 -3.73 -29.44
C GLU A 22 7.26 -4.25 -29.12
N CYS A 23 6.30 -3.95 -30.00
CA CYS A 23 4.93 -4.41 -29.91
C CYS A 23 4.59 -5.31 -31.10
N ALA A 24 4.38 -6.60 -30.82
CA ALA A 24 4.07 -7.61 -31.82
C ALA A 24 2.74 -7.33 -32.55
N LYS A 25 1.65 -7.08 -31.81
CA LYS A 25 0.34 -6.73 -32.37
C LYS A 25 0.39 -5.48 -33.26
N CYS A 26 1.06 -4.41 -32.83
CA CYS A 26 1.25 -3.22 -33.67
C CYS A 26 2.11 -3.48 -34.91
N SER A 27 3.08 -4.40 -34.83
CA SER A 27 3.90 -4.82 -35.98
C SER A 27 3.08 -5.59 -37.01
N LEU A 28 2.25 -6.54 -36.56
CA LEU A 28 1.29 -7.26 -37.41
C LEU A 28 0.29 -6.29 -38.06
N LEU A 29 -0.37 -5.42 -37.28
CA LEU A 29 -1.32 -4.43 -37.81
C LEU A 29 -0.70 -3.44 -38.82
N LYS A 30 0.56 -3.05 -38.64
CA LYS A 30 1.30 -2.23 -39.61
C LYS A 30 1.56 -3.01 -40.90
N VAL A 31 1.99 -4.28 -40.80
CA VAL A 31 2.30 -5.12 -41.96
C VAL A 31 1.03 -5.53 -42.71
N GLN A 32 -0.07 -5.83 -42.02
CA GLN A 32 -1.40 -6.05 -42.59
C GLN A 32 -1.80 -4.88 -43.50
N LYS A 33 -1.85 -3.65 -42.96
CA LYS A 33 -2.17 -2.42 -43.71
C LYS A 33 -1.26 -2.21 -44.93
N LEU A 34 0.04 -2.50 -44.80
CA LEU A 34 0.97 -2.41 -45.92
C LEU A 34 0.69 -3.46 -47.01
N LEU A 35 0.40 -4.70 -46.63
CA LEU A 35 0.10 -5.79 -47.56
C LEU A 35 -1.26 -5.58 -48.24
N ASP A 36 -2.29 -5.12 -47.53
CA ASP A 36 -3.60 -4.76 -48.09
C ASP A 36 -3.47 -3.69 -49.19
N MET A 37 -2.67 -2.64 -48.95
CA MET A 37 -2.39 -1.61 -49.95
C MET A 37 -1.62 -2.16 -51.16
N ILE A 38 -0.66 -3.06 -50.97
CA ILE A 38 0.11 -3.69 -52.05
C ILE A 38 -0.80 -4.60 -52.90
N VAL A 39 -1.64 -5.42 -52.27
CA VAL A 39 -2.58 -6.33 -52.94
C VAL A 39 -3.63 -5.54 -53.72
N SER A 40 -4.25 -4.52 -53.10
CA SER A 40 -5.30 -3.71 -53.73
C SER A 40 -4.78 -2.98 -54.97
N ARG A 41 -3.67 -2.23 -54.84
CA ARG A 41 -3.02 -1.55 -55.98
C ARG A 41 -2.51 -2.53 -57.03
N GLY A 42 -2.11 -3.74 -56.61
CA GLY A 42 -1.70 -4.81 -57.52
C GLY A 42 -2.83 -5.31 -58.41
N LYS A 43 -4.03 -5.49 -57.84
CA LYS A 43 -5.25 -5.85 -58.57
C LYS A 43 -5.70 -4.73 -59.51
N GLU A 44 -5.71 -3.48 -59.05
CA GLU A 44 -6.04 -2.30 -59.86
C GLU A 44 -5.09 -2.13 -61.06
N ALA A 45 -3.80 -2.39 -60.86
CA ALA A 45 -2.79 -2.34 -61.92
C ALA A 45 -2.77 -3.57 -62.85
N GLY A 46 -3.73 -4.50 -62.72
CA GLY A 46 -3.83 -5.68 -63.57
C GLY A 46 -2.65 -6.66 -63.46
N LYS A 47 -1.97 -6.72 -62.32
CA LYS A 47 -0.86 -7.67 -62.12
C LYS A 47 -1.38 -9.11 -62.12
N SER A 48 -0.56 -10.03 -62.66
CA SER A 48 -0.87 -11.46 -62.65
C SER A 48 -0.97 -12.02 -61.23
N GLU A 49 -1.76 -13.09 -61.06
CA GLU A 49 -1.90 -13.74 -59.75
C GLU A 49 -0.56 -14.25 -59.19
N ASP A 50 0.33 -14.77 -60.05
CA ASP A 50 1.69 -15.16 -59.64
C ASP A 50 2.48 -14.01 -58.99
N SER A 51 2.31 -12.77 -59.47
CA SER A 51 2.93 -11.58 -58.87
C SER A 51 2.31 -11.18 -57.53
N LEU A 52 1.09 -11.64 -57.22
CA LEU A 52 0.36 -11.34 -56.00
C LEU A 52 0.35 -12.50 -55.00
N ARG A 53 0.71 -13.71 -55.42
CA ARG A 53 0.75 -14.94 -54.61
C ARG A 53 1.51 -14.77 -53.30
N GLN A 54 2.72 -14.18 -53.34
CA GLN A 54 3.53 -13.99 -52.14
C GLN A 54 2.97 -12.89 -51.20
N PRO A 55 2.56 -11.69 -51.69
CA PRO A 55 1.81 -10.73 -50.88
C PRO A 55 0.54 -11.32 -50.23
N LEU A 56 -0.26 -12.09 -50.97
CA LEU A 56 -1.50 -12.70 -50.48
C LEU A 56 -1.23 -13.74 -49.38
N ALA A 57 -0.31 -14.68 -49.59
CA ALA A 57 0.03 -15.69 -48.59
C ALA A 57 0.63 -15.08 -47.30
N ARG A 58 1.35 -13.95 -47.41
CA ARG A 58 1.82 -13.21 -46.23
C ARG A 58 0.70 -12.45 -45.52
N LEU A 59 -0.27 -11.93 -46.26
CA LEU A 59 -1.43 -11.23 -45.69
C LEU A 59 -2.31 -12.22 -44.90
N GLU A 60 -2.59 -13.39 -45.48
CA GLU A 60 -3.29 -14.50 -44.85
C GLU A 60 -2.60 -14.95 -43.56
N ALA A 61 -1.27 -15.16 -43.58
CA ALA A 61 -0.50 -15.51 -42.38
C ALA A 61 -0.55 -14.44 -41.27
N VAL A 62 -0.58 -13.16 -41.64
CA VAL A 62 -0.71 -12.04 -40.68
C VAL A 62 -2.13 -11.90 -40.15
N GLN A 63 -3.16 -12.17 -40.97
CA GLN A 63 -4.56 -12.19 -40.55
C GLN A 63 -4.80 -13.33 -39.55
N LEU A 64 -4.36 -14.55 -39.86
CA LEU A 64 -4.47 -15.70 -38.94
C LEU A 64 -3.76 -15.42 -37.60
N ALA A 65 -2.54 -14.86 -37.62
CA ALA A 65 -1.83 -14.50 -36.39
C ALA A 65 -2.52 -13.40 -35.57
N LEU A 66 -3.32 -12.53 -36.20
CA LEU A 66 -4.14 -11.52 -35.51
C LEU A 66 -5.47 -12.09 -35.00
N GLU A 67 -6.01 -13.13 -35.64
CA GLU A 67 -7.24 -13.83 -35.25
C GLU A 67 -7.01 -14.81 -34.09
N ASP A 68 -5.87 -15.50 -34.09
CA ASP A 68 -5.45 -16.43 -33.03
C ASP A 68 -4.74 -15.75 -31.84
N ASP A 69 -4.57 -14.41 -31.86
CA ASP A 69 -3.72 -13.62 -30.95
C ASP A 69 -2.26 -14.19 -30.80
N ASP A 70 -1.74 -14.83 -31.86
CA ASP A 70 -0.41 -15.44 -31.94
C ASP A 70 0.68 -14.37 -32.15
N PHE A 71 1.14 -13.81 -31.03
CA PHE A 71 2.12 -12.73 -30.98
C PHE A 71 3.57 -13.18 -30.79
N GLU A 72 3.84 -14.48 -30.96
CA GLU A 72 5.16 -15.05 -30.69
C GLU A 72 6.24 -14.62 -31.69
N GLU A 73 7.48 -14.57 -31.21
CA GLU A 73 8.66 -14.16 -31.99
C GLU A 73 8.81 -14.99 -33.27
N GLU A 74 8.60 -16.30 -33.16
CA GLU A 74 8.66 -17.25 -34.28
C GLU A 74 7.53 -17.01 -35.29
N THR A 75 6.32 -16.66 -34.84
CA THR A 75 5.20 -16.34 -35.73
C THR A 75 5.46 -15.08 -36.54
N LEU A 76 5.96 -14.02 -35.90
CA LEU A 76 6.31 -12.77 -36.59
C LEU A 76 7.41 -12.99 -37.62
N LYS A 77 8.48 -13.70 -37.23
CA LYS A 77 9.67 -13.92 -38.06
C LYS A 77 9.45 -14.95 -39.15
N ASP A 78 8.89 -16.11 -38.81
CA ASP A 78 8.90 -17.30 -39.67
C ASP A 78 7.56 -17.58 -40.36
N LYS A 79 6.40 -17.24 -39.78
CA LYS A 79 5.11 -17.29 -40.50
C LYS A 79 4.89 -15.99 -41.31
N CYS A 80 4.90 -14.84 -40.65
CA CYS A 80 4.57 -13.54 -41.24
C CYS A 80 5.71 -12.90 -42.07
N LYS A 81 6.94 -13.40 -41.90
CA LYS A 81 8.18 -12.87 -42.53
C LYS A 81 8.41 -11.39 -42.23
N ILE A 82 8.31 -11.00 -40.96
CA ILE A 82 8.56 -9.64 -40.47
C ILE A 82 9.99 -9.57 -39.93
N SER A 83 10.85 -8.76 -40.55
CA SER A 83 12.20 -8.48 -40.04
C SER A 83 12.16 -7.47 -38.88
N SER A 84 13.20 -7.48 -38.05
CA SER A 84 13.36 -6.51 -36.94
C SER A 84 13.22 -5.05 -37.38
N GLN A 85 13.76 -4.69 -38.54
CA GLN A 85 13.67 -3.35 -39.15
C GLN A 85 12.23 -2.88 -39.44
N HIS A 86 11.26 -3.80 -39.53
CA HIS A 86 9.86 -3.48 -39.80
C HIS A 86 8.98 -3.46 -38.55
N ARG A 87 9.52 -3.87 -37.39
CA ARG A 87 8.81 -3.88 -36.12
C ARG A 87 8.38 -2.47 -35.70
N VAL A 88 7.36 -2.43 -34.85
CA VAL A 88 6.86 -1.21 -34.23
C VAL A 88 7.36 -1.17 -32.80
N SER A 89 8.23 -0.19 -32.54
CA SER A 89 8.52 0.25 -31.18
C SER A 89 7.37 1.15 -30.70
N SER A 90 6.96 0.98 -29.45
CA SER A 90 5.87 1.69 -28.79
C SER A 90 6.26 1.98 -27.34
N THR A 91 5.57 2.92 -26.71
CA THR A 91 5.50 2.93 -25.25
C THR A 91 4.55 1.81 -24.80
N LYS A 92 4.93 1.08 -23.74
CA LYS A 92 4.04 0.21 -22.96
C LYS A 92 4.00 0.73 -21.54
N THR A 93 2.90 0.53 -20.83
CA THR A 93 2.82 0.77 -19.39
C THR A 93 3.01 -0.54 -18.64
N LYS A 94 3.51 -0.43 -17.41
CA LYS A 94 3.59 -1.54 -16.45
C LYS A 94 3.19 -1.01 -15.08
N GLN A 95 2.47 -1.83 -14.33
CA GLN A 95 2.06 -1.53 -12.96
C GLN A 95 2.12 -2.81 -12.12
N VAL A 96 2.38 -2.66 -10.83
CA VAL A 96 2.25 -3.72 -9.83
C VAL A 96 1.05 -3.38 -8.95
N ALA A 97 0.21 -4.36 -8.64
CA ALA A 97 -0.97 -4.19 -7.80
C ALA A 97 -1.23 -5.46 -6.97
N ILE A 98 -1.89 -5.33 -5.83
CA ILE A 98 -2.19 -6.46 -4.93
C ILE A 98 -3.50 -7.11 -5.37
N ALA A 99 -3.40 -8.22 -6.11
CA ALA A 99 -4.58 -8.95 -6.60
C ALA A 99 -5.29 -9.76 -5.51
N ARG A 100 -4.53 -10.32 -4.55
CA ARG A 100 -5.06 -11.07 -3.41
C ARG A 100 -4.19 -10.79 -2.18
N PRO A 101 -4.69 -10.02 -1.21
CA PRO A 101 -3.98 -9.74 0.04
C PRO A 101 -3.62 -11.01 0.84
N PRO A 102 -2.40 -11.12 1.40
CA PRO A 102 -1.96 -12.29 2.16
C PRO A 102 -2.39 -12.20 3.64
N GLN A 103 -2.67 -13.33 4.29
CA GLN A 103 -3.03 -13.33 5.73
C GLN A 103 -1.92 -12.75 6.63
N SER A 104 -0.66 -12.91 6.24
CA SER A 104 0.51 -12.28 6.88
C SER A 104 1.32 -11.56 5.81
N LEU A 105 1.53 -10.26 6.00
CA LEU A 105 2.17 -9.35 5.07
C LEU A 105 3.57 -8.99 5.58
N ALA A 106 4.60 -9.44 4.87
CA ALA A 106 5.99 -9.06 5.12
C ALA A 106 6.43 -7.98 4.12
N ILE A 107 6.81 -6.81 4.62
CA ILE A 107 7.28 -5.67 3.80
C ILE A 107 8.77 -5.47 4.05
N HIS A 108 9.60 -5.64 3.02
CA HIS A 108 11.06 -5.45 3.09
C HIS A 108 11.46 -4.07 2.57
N MET A 109 12.12 -3.27 3.41
CA MET A 109 12.68 -1.99 3.02
C MET A 109 14.05 -2.19 2.37
N ASN A 110 14.11 -2.07 1.05
CA ASN A 110 15.39 -2.14 0.34
C ASN A 110 16.29 -0.94 0.71
N ARG A 111 17.20 -1.17 1.67
CA ARG A 111 18.21 -0.19 2.08
C ARG A 111 19.54 -0.34 1.35
N SER A 112 19.69 -1.28 0.42
CA SER A 112 20.93 -1.43 -0.35
C SER A 112 20.92 -0.51 -1.57
N VAL A 113 21.84 0.46 -1.62
CA VAL A 113 22.00 1.37 -2.75
C VAL A 113 23.33 1.10 -3.44
N PHE A 114 23.32 1.13 -4.77
CA PHE A 114 24.51 1.09 -5.62
C PHE A 114 24.60 2.40 -6.40
N ASP A 115 25.70 3.14 -6.25
CA ASP A 115 25.98 4.34 -7.05
C ASP A 115 26.73 3.93 -8.32
N GLU A 116 26.02 3.87 -9.46
CA GLU A 116 26.59 3.49 -10.76
C GLU A 116 27.78 4.35 -11.21
N ARG A 117 27.85 5.60 -10.76
CA ARG A 117 28.92 6.54 -11.14
C ARG A 117 30.21 6.31 -10.37
N THR A 118 30.14 5.78 -9.14
CA THR A 118 31.31 5.52 -8.30
C THR A 118 31.60 4.03 -8.10
N GLY A 119 30.65 3.15 -8.44
CA GLY A 119 30.68 1.72 -8.15
C GLY A 119 30.51 1.38 -6.65
N ALA A 120 30.20 2.37 -5.81
CA ALA A 120 30.10 2.20 -4.38
C ALA A 120 28.74 1.61 -3.97
N MET A 121 28.76 0.65 -3.05
CA MET A 121 27.57 0.19 -2.35
C MET A 121 27.48 0.89 -0.99
N PHE A 122 26.28 1.31 -0.60
CA PHE A 122 26.05 1.89 0.72
C PHE A 122 24.62 1.61 1.22
N LYS A 123 24.41 1.82 2.51
CA LYS A 123 23.13 1.62 3.18
C LYS A 123 22.35 2.93 3.23
N ASN A 124 21.12 2.92 2.72
CA ASN A 124 20.19 4.03 2.89
C ASN A 124 19.71 4.10 4.35
N LEU A 125 20.14 5.16 5.04
CA LEU A 125 19.80 5.45 6.43
C LEU A 125 18.57 6.36 6.58
N ALA A 126 17.87 6.71 5.49
CA ALA A 126 16.67 7.52 5.56
C ALA A 126 15.61 6.84 6.46
N PRO A 127 15.04 7.55 7.45
CA PRO A 127 14.00 6.99 8.29
C PRO A 127 12.70 6.79 7.50
N VAL A 128 12.04 5.66 7.76
CA VAL A 128 10.72 5.30 7.23
C VAL A 128 9.76 5.17 8.41
N GLU A 129 8.71 5.99 8.42
CA GLU A 129 7.56 5.84 9.32
C GLU A 129 6.63 4.74 8.84
N PHE A 130 5.86 4.15 9.75
CA PHE A 130 4.92 3.09 9.44
C PHE A 130 3.82 3.08 10.51
N PRO A 131 2.57 2.79 10.14
CA PRO A 131 1.46 2.81 11.08
C PRO A 131 1.41 1.52 11.91
N ARG A 132 0.73 1.58 13.07
CA ARG A 132 0.30 0.37 13.80
C ARG A 132 -0.73 -0.43 13.00
N THR A 133 -1.71 0.27 12.42
CA THR A 133 -2.80 -0.32 11.63
C THR A 133 -2.68 0.16 10.19
N LEU A 134 -2.67 -0.76 9.24
CA LEU A 134 -2.53 -0.50 7.81
C LEU A 134 -3.81 -0.93 7.09
N ASP A 135 -4.50 0.02 6.45
CA ASP A 135 -5.48 -0.31 5.41
C ASP A 135 -4.71 -0.60 4.11
N LEU A 136 -4.79 -1.83 3.61
CA LEU A 136 -4.12 -2.22 2.37
C LEU A 136 -5.00 -1.99 1.13
N GLY A 137 -6.29 -1.67 1.31
CA GLY A 137 -7.29 -1.49 0.26
C GLY A 137 -6.85 -0.57 -0.89
N PRO A 138 -6.23 0.61 -0.65
CA PRO A 138 -5.81 1.52 -1.72
C PRO A 138 -4.83 0.94 -2.75
N TRP A 139 -4.07 -0.10 -2.39
CA TRP A 139 -3.13 -0.81 -3.27
C TRP A 139 -3.65 -2.13 -3.84
N CYS A 140 -4.90 -2.49 -3.50
CA CYS A 140 -5.57 -3.68 -3.98
C CYS A 140 -6.36 -3.41 -5.27
N LEU A 141 -6.57 -4.45 -6.08
CA LEU A 141 -7.45 -4.37 -7.26
C LEU A 141 -8.89 -4.04 -6.83
N GLY A 142 -9.62 -3.34 -7.69
CA GLY A 142 -10.95 -2.77 -7.38
C GLY A 142 -10.92 -1.40 -6.66
N SER A 143 -9.78 -0.95 -6.15
CA SER A 143 -9.66 0.36 -5.47
C SER A 143 -9.81 1.57 -6.37
N ALA A 144 -9.44 1.48 -7.65
CA ALA A 144 -9.43 2.63 -8.55
C ALA A 144 -10.82 3.20 -8.86
N GLY A 145 -10.92 4.53 -8.77
CA GLY A 145 -12.09 5.28 -9.22
C GLY A 145 -12.25 5.24 -10.75
N GLY A 146 -13.31 4.56 -11.22
CA GLY A 146 -13.74 4.63 -12.63
C GLY A 146 -13.93 6.09 -13.07
N PRO A 147 -13.61 6.49 -14.32
CA PRO A 147 -14.04 7.78 -14.82
C PRO A 147 -15.56 7.86 -14.67
N THR A 148 -16.03 8.74 -13.80
CA THR A 148 -17.44 8.85 -13.47
C THR A 148 -18.16 9.39 -14.70
N THR A 149 -18.72 8.51 -15.53
CA THR A 149 -19.68 8.89 -16.56
C THR A 149 -20.89 9.46 -15.84
N GLN A 150 -21.00 10.79 -15.83
CA GLN A 150 -22.14 11.50 -15.27
C GLN A 150 -23.41 11.05 -16.00
N GLY A 151 -24.27 10.31 -15.29
CA GLY A 151 -25.31 9.48 -15.89
C GLY A 151 -24.71 8.13 -16.36
N VAL A 152 -25.09 6.99 -15.78
CA VAL A 152 -26.43 6.63 -15.29
C VAL A 152 -26.36 6.12 -13.83
N VAL A 153 -27.22 6.66 -12.97
CA VAL A 153 -27.61 5.97 -11.73
C VAL A 153 -28.61 4.89 -12.10
N ASP A 154 -28.13 3.65 -12.27
CA ASP A 154 -28.99 2.47 -12.18
C ASP A 154 -28.84 1.86 -10.79
N SER A 155 -29.95 1.42 -10.22
CA SER A 155 -30.06 1.16 -8.78
C SER A 155 -29.92 -0.33 -8.47
N GLY A 156 -28.89 -0.70 -7.72
CA GLY A 156 -28.95 -1.88 -6.87
C GLY A 156 -28.85 -3.25 -7.55
N VAL A 157 -27.84 -3.47 -8.38
CA VAL A 157 -27.19 -4.78 -8.55
C VAL A 157 -25.68 -4.54 -8.48
N GLY A 158 -24.93 -5.44 -7.85
CA GLY A 158 -23.53 -5.19 -7.43
C GLY A 158 -22.66 -4.59 -8.54
N GLU A 159 -21.84 -3.58 -8.16
CA GLU A 159 -20.93 -2.91 -9.10
C GLU A 159 -20.00 -3.94 -9.76
N GLU A 160 -20.27 -4.29 -11.02
CA GLU A 160 -19.37 -5.14 -11.79
C GLU A 160 -18.00 -4.47 -11.87
N GLU A 161 -16.94 -5.26 -11.65
CA GLU A 161 -15.56 -4.76 -11.61
C GLU A 161 -15.17 -4.22 -12.99
N LEU A 162 -15.30 -2.90 -13.17
CA LEU A 162 -15.01 -2.21 -14.43
C LEU A 162 -13.50 -2.13 -14.68
N TRP A 163 -12.95 -3.18 -15.26
CA TRP A 163 -11.56 -3.24 -15.71
C TRP A 163 -11.26 -2.14 -16.74
N PHE A 164 -10.46 -1.17 -16.33
CA PHE A 164 -10.08 -0.02 -17.15
C PHE A 164 -9.35 -0.45 -18.43
N SER A 165 -9.90 -0.04 -19.57
CA SER A 165 -9.31 -0.36 -20.89
C SER A 165 -8.33 0.70 -21.41
N ASP A 166 -8.13 1.82 -20.70
CA ASP A 166 -7.05 2.77 -21.04
C ASP A 166 -5.76 2.36 -20.31
N PRO A 167 -4.72 1.90 -21.02
CA PRO A 167 -3.47 1.45 -20.40
C PRO A 167 -2.69 2.59 -19.72
N ARG A 168 -3.11 3.85 -19.87
CA ARG A 168 -2.48 5.03 -19.25
C ARG A 168 -3.09 5.42 -17.91
N GLN A 169 -4.11 4.69 -17.44
CA GLN A 169 -4.73 4.91 -16.13
C GLN A 169 -4.30 3.82 -15.15
N SER A 170 -4.10 4.21 -13.88
CA SER A 170 -3.80 3.28 -12.79
C SER A 170 -4.97 2.33 -12.53
N MET A 171 -4.67 1.05 -12.29
CA MET A 171 -5.65 0.03 -11.87
C MET A 171 -5.98 0.08 -10.37
N ILE A 172 -5.26 0.90 -9.61
CA ILE A 172 -5.42 1.10 -8.16
C ILE A 172 -5.47 2.60 -7.81
N SER A 173 -5.92 2.96 -6.61
CA SER A 173 -5.94 4.37 -6.18
C SER A 173 -4.62 4.86 -5.56
N GLY A 174 -3.91 4.03 -4.79
CA GLY A 174 -2.82 4.49 -3.93
C GLY A 174 -3.29 5.43 -2.80
N ASP A 175 -2.36 5.96 -2.00
CA ASP A 175 -2.68 6.88 -0.89
C ASP A 175 -3.10 8.28 -1.39
N LEU A 176 -2.51 8.72 -2.50
CA LEU A 176 -2.78 10.04 -3.09
C LEU A 176 -4.20 10.20 -3.70
N GLY A 177 -4.95 9.10 -3.87
CA GLY A 177 -6.24 9.08 -4.55
C GLY A 177 -7.38 8.55 -3.67
N PRO A 178 -8.63 8.98 -3.87
CA PRO A 178 -9.76 8.39 -3.16
C PRO A 178 -9.95 6.94 -3.59
N SER A 179 -9.74 5.99 -2.68
CA SER A 179 -10.05 4.59 -2.90
C SER A 179 -11.55 4.34 -2.92
N LYS A 180 -12.01 3.47 -3.82
CA LYS A 180 -13.36 2.88 -3.80
C LYS A 180 -13.55 1.92 -2.65
N ILE A 181 -12.49 1.21 -2.24
CA ILE A 181 -12.54 0.17 -1.21
C ILE A 181 -11.70 0.58 0.01
N THR A 182 -12.14 0.16 1.18
CA THR A 182 -11.29 0.08 2.38
C THR A 182 -11.23 -1.37 2.82
N GLY A 183 -10.13 -1.75 3.45
CA GLY A 183 -9.81 -3.13 3.78
C GLY A 183 -9.17 -3.89 2.61
N PRO A 184 -8.38 -4.95 2.89
CA PRO A 184 -8.28 -5.57 4.20
C PRO A 184 -7.38 -4.80 5.18
N ILE A 185 -7.71 -4.92 6.47
CA ILE A 185 -7.08 -4.19 7.57
C ILE A 185 -6.04 -5.08 8.25
N TYR A 186 -4.87 -4.51 8.48
CA TYR A 186 -3.69 -5.18 8.98
C TYR A 186 -3.19 -4.55 10.29
N GLU A 187 -2.78 -5.35 11.26
CA GLU A 187 -2.11 -4.87 12.48
C GLU A 187 -0.63 -5.29 12.49
N LEU A 188 0.25 -4.35 12.88
CA LEU A 188 1.68 -4.56 13.00
C LEU A 188 2.00 -5.57 14.11
N ARG A 189 2.72 -6.65 13.75
CA ARG A 189 3.11 -7.74 14.66
C ARG A 189 4.60 -7.78 14.95
N ALA A 190 5.44 -7.39 14.00
CA ALA A 190 6.89 -7.27 14.24
C ALA A 190 7.59 -6.23 13.35
N VAL A 191 8.68 -5.68 13.88
CA VAL A 191 9.58 -4.74 13.19
C VAL A 191 11.00 -5.26 13.33
N VAL A 192 11.67 -5.53 12.22
CA VAL A 192 13.10 -5.87 12.21
C VAL A 192 13.88 -4.65 11.78
N THR A 193 14.88 -4.25 12.56
CA THR A 193 15.83 -3.18 12.23
C THR A 193 17.21 -3.76 11.93
N HIS A 194 17.95 -3.12 11.04
CA HIS A 194 19.37 -3.43 10.80
C HIS A 194 20.23 -2.28 11.35
N GLN A 195 21.10 -2.56 12.31
CA GLN A 195 22.01 -1.60 12.95
C GLN A 195 23.43 -1.81 12.41
N GLY A 196 24.08 -0.79 11.85
CA GLY A 196 25.39 -0.93 11.21
C GLY A 196 25.44 -0.41 9.79
N ARG A 197 26.48 -0.80 9.04
CA ARG A 197 26.80 -0.34 7.69
C ARG A 197 26.08 -1.19 6.62
N HIS A 198 26.59 -1.17 5.39
CA HIS A 198 26.09 -2.01 4.30
C HIS A 198 26.69 -3.41 4.36
N GLU A 199 27.99 -3.48 4.63
CA GLU A 199 28.81 -4.70 4.58
C GLU A 199 28.72 -5.54 5.86
N ASN A 200 28.34 -4.91 6.98
CA ASN A 200 28.18 -5.54 8.28
C ASN A 200 27.19 -4.78 9.16
N GLY A 201 26.67 -5.50 10.16
CA GLY A 201 25.80 -4.95 11.17
C GLY A 201 25.14 -6.05 12.00
N HIS A 202 24.08 -5.67 12.69
CA HIS A 202 23.34 -6.47 13.66
C HIS A 202 21.84 -6.31 13.44
N TYR A 203 21.07 -7.37 13.64
CA TYR A 203 19.61 -7.34 13.51
C TYR A 203 18.95 -7.34 14.88
N VAL A 204 18.01 -6.41 15.07
CA VAL A 204 17.19 -6.31 16.28
C VAL A 204 15.74 -6.41 15.87
N CYS A 205 15.01 -7.34 16.49
CA CYS A 205 13.58 -7.56 16.25
C CYS A 205 12.77 -6.96 17.39
N TYR A 206 11.71 -6.24 17.05
CA TYR A 206 10.67 -5.81 17.98
C TYR A 206 9.43 -6.63 17.64
N ARG A 207 8.79 -7.27 18.62
CA ARG A 207 7.64 -8.16 18.38
C ARG A 207 6.55 -7.95 19.43
N LYS A 208 5.29 -7.86 18.98
CA LYS A 208 4.10 -7.90 19.82
C LYS A 208 3.83 -9.36 20.21
N HIS A 209 3.65 -9.63 21.51
CA HIS A 209 3.38 -10.97 22.02
C HIS A 209 2.51 -10.88 23.28
N SER A 210 1.58 -11.82 23.46
CA SER A 210 0.82 -11.92 24.71
C SER A 210 1.76 -12.20 25.89
N SER A 211 1.54 -11.46 26.98
CA SER A 211 2.20 -11.64 28.28
C SER A 211 1.56 -12.71 29.14
N GLN A 212 0.41 -13.26 28.72
CA GLN A 212 -0.18 -14.43 29.35
C GLN A 212 0.11 -15.68 28.51
N PRO A 213 0.61 -16.78 29.09
CA PRO A 213 0.58 -18.05 28.40
C PRO A 213 -0.89 -18.41 28.14
N PRO A 214 -1.23 -19.03 26.99
CA PRO A 214 -2.60 -19.47 26.75
C PRO A 214 -3.01 -20.40 27.88
N LYS A 215 -4.13 -20.07 28.55
CA LYS A 215 -4.70 -20.92 29.59
C LYS A 215 -5.04 -22.25 28.93
N LEU A 216 -4.29 -23.30 29.28
CA LEU A 216 -4.70 -24.66 28.98
C LEU A 216 -6.02 -24.88 29.72
N GLU A 217 -7.11 -24.98 28.97
CA GLU A 217 -8.37 -25.45 29.52
C GLU A 217 -8.17 -26.92 29.87
N ASP A 218 -7.94 -27.21 31.16
CA ASP A 218 -7.98 -28.57 31.68
C ASP A 218 -9.40 -29.12 31.45
N SER A 219 -9.53 -29.91 30.40
CA SER A 219 -10.75 -30.66 30.08
C SER A 219 -10.98 -31.71 31.17
N HIS A 220 -11.67 -31.29 32.23
CA HIS A 220 -12.24 -32.18 33.24
C HIS A 220 -13.17 -33.18 32.55
N ASP A 221 -12.71 -34.42 32.38
CA ASP A 221 -13.59 -35.50 31.99
C ASP A 221 -13.33 -36.82 32.75
N HIS A 222 -14.42 -37.30 33.32
CA HIS A 222 -14.73 -38.62 33.87
C HIS A 222 -13.72 -39.40 34.76
N VAL A 223 -14.07 -39.46 36.05
CA VAL A 223 -13.69 -40.53 36.98
C VAL A 223 -14.51 -41.80 36.69
N PRO A 224 -13.89 -42.99 36.78
CA PRO A 224 -14.55 -44.24 37.16
C PRO A 224 -14.15 -44.68 38.59
N GLU A 225 -15.11 -45.10 39.41
CA GLU A 225 -14.87 -45.66 40.74
C GLU A 225 -14.26 -47.07 40.67
N GLU A 226 -13.27 -47.39 41.52
CA GLU A 226 -13.43 -48.28 42.69
C GLU A 226 -12.10 -48.58 43.42
N PHE A 227 -12.12 -48.49 44.77
CA PHE A 227 -11.31 -49.19 45.81
C PHE A 227 -9.75 -49.31 45.65
N THR A 228 -8.90 -49.04 46.66
CA THR A 228 -9.03 -49.26 48.12
C THR A 228 -8.21 -48.28 49.01
N LYS A 229 -8.78 -47.92 50.18
CA LYS A 229 -8.17 -47.77 51.54
C LYS A 229 -6.70 -47.29 51.71
N ASP A 230 -6.50 -46.11 52.32
CA ASP A 230 -6.23 -45.90 53.78
C ASP A 230 -5.44 -44.58 54.07
N GLY A 231 -5.89 -43.79 55.07
CA GLY A 231 -4.98 -43.05 55.98
C GLY A 231 -4.67 -41.54 55.83
N LYS A 232 -5.41 -40.70 56.59
CA LYS A 232 -4.97 -39.47 57.33
C LYS A 232 -4.42 -38.18 56.63
N GLY A 233 -5.08 -37.04 56.93
CA GLY A 233 -4.51 -35.67 57.07
C GLY A 233 -4.92 -34.67 55.95
N SER A 234 -5.66 -33.56 56.19
CA SER A 234 -5.27 -32.24 56.79
C SER A 234 -4.70 -31.21 55.77
N THR A 235 -5.06 -29.91 55.72
CA THR A 235 -6.13 -29.07 56.36
C THR A 235 -6.15 -27.64 55.77
N PHE A 236 -7.31 -26.94 55.73
CA PHE A 236 -7.54 -25.48 55.39
C PHE A 236 -7.27 -25.09 53.90
N SER A 237 -8.09 -24.33 53.15
CA SER A 237 -8.77 -23.01 53.29
C SER A 237 -7.80 -21.81 53.22
N ASP A 238 -8.07 -20.64 52.59
CA ASP A 238 -9.30 -19.89 52.23
C ASP A 238 -9.23 -19.30 50.79
N ASP A 239 -10.31 -19.22 49.99
CA ASP A 239 -11.26 -18.08 49.81
C ASP A 239 -10.75 -16.63 50.01
N LYS A 240 -10.80 -15.82 48.93
CA LYS A 240 -11.43 -14.48 48.98
C LYS A 240 -11.79 -13.91 47.60
N THR A 241 -13.05 -13.47 47.48
CA THR A 241 -13.66 -12.77 46.33
C THR A 241 -13.89 -11.26 46.61
N LEU A 242 -14.38 -10.54 45.57
CA LEU A 242 -14.93 -9.15 45.48
C LEU A 242 -14.08 -8.26 44.52
N VAL A 243 -14.49 -7.95 43.28
CA VAL A 243 -15.64 -7.13 42.80
C VAL A 243 -15.54 -5.67 43.31
N GLY A 244 -15.55 -4.61 42.50
CA GLY A 244 -15.62 -4.44 41.04
C GLY A 244 -16.10 -3.01 40.69
N THR A 245 -15.72 -2.44 39.53
CA THR A 245 -16.31 -1.20 38.98
C THR A 245 -16.18 -1.19 37.45
N GLU A 246 -17.21 -0.69 36.76
CA GLU A 246 -17.37 -0.70 35.30
C GLU A 246 -17.19 0.74 34.72
N ASP A 247 -17.42 0.90 33.41
CA ASP A 247 -17.43 2.14 32.61
C ASP A 247 -16.08 2.80 32.22
N SER A 248 -15.53 2.36 31.09
CA SER A 248 -15.11 3.23 29.97
C SER A 248 -15.00 2.42 28.68
N ALA A 249 -15.70 2.86 27.63
CA ALA A 249 -15.72 2.17 26.33
C ALA A 249 -14.48 2.54 25.49
N GLU A 250 -13.38 1.83 25.68
CA GLU A 250 -12.28 1.76 24.71
C GLU A 250 -12.34 0.41 23.98
N MET A 251 -12.16 0.43 22.65
CA MET A 251 -12.17 -0.79 21.82
C MET A 251 -11.11 -1.78 22.30
N ASP A 252 -11.45 -3.06 22.37
CA ASP A 252 -10.71 -4.15 23.04
C ASP A 252 -9.21 -4.22 22.69
N LEU A 253 -8.39 -3.45 23.39
CA LEU A 253 -6.99 -3.76 23.59
C LEU A 253 -6.92 -4.88 24.62
N ASP A 254 -6.68 -6.11 24.18
CA ASP A 254 -6.37 -7.22 25.09
C ASP A 254 -5.20 -6.78 26.01
N PRO A 255 -5.44 -6.60 27.32
CA PRO A 255 -4.41 -6.13 28.25
C PRO A 255 -3.26 -7.14 28.43
N SER A 256 -3.32 -8.29 27.75
CA SER A 256 -2.22 -9.24 27.66
C SER A 256 -1.13 -8.84 26.65
N GLU A 257 -1.38 -8.12 25.55
CA GLU A 257 -0.36 -7.95 24.50
C GLU A 257 0.71 -6.88 24.84
N LYS A 258 1.99 -7.28 24.87
CA LYS A 258 3.14 -6.42 25.14
C LYS A 258 4.16 -6.46 23.99
N TRP A 259 4.85 -5.34 23.77
CA TRP A 259 5.98 -5.28 22.84
C TRP A 259 7.30 -5.67 23.52
N TRP A 260 8.10 -6.46 22.81
CA TRP A 260 9.39 -6.97 23.25
C TRP A 260 10.48 -6.63 22.22
N ARG A 261 11.66 -6.22 22.70
CA ARG A 261 12.88 -5.99 21.92
C ARG A 261 13.81 -7.19 22.10
N LEU A 262 14.03 -7.94 21.02
CA LEU A 262 14.89 -9.12 20.94
C LEU A 262 16.18 -8.78 20.19
N SER A 263 17.32 -9.01 20.84
CA SER A 263 18.67 -8.81 20.30
C SER A 263 19.54 -9.99 20.76
N ASP A 264 19.61 -11.02 19.93
CA ASP A 264 20.23 -12.32 20.27
C ASP A 264 19.68 -12.89 21.59
N GLU A 265 20.54 -13.17 22.57
CA GLU A 265 20.14 -13.63 23.90
C GLU A 265 19.44 -12.57 24.77
N SER A 266 19.50 -11.30 24.38
CA SER A 266 18.99 -10.19 25.19
C SER A 266 17.56 -9.82 24.80
N VAL A 267 16.62 -10.04 25.71
CA VAL A 267 15.21 -9.65 25.55
C VAL A 267 14.80 -8.64 26.61
N TRP A 268 14.11 -7.60 26.18
CA TRP A 268 13.64 -6.47 27.01
C TRP A 268 12.20 -6.16 26.62
N ASP A 269 11.40 -5.67 27.55
CA ASP A 269 10.16 -5.00 27.16
C ASP A 269 10.43 -3.60 26.58
N VAL A 270 9.47 -3.09 25.81
CA VAL A 270 9.58 -1.81 25.10
C VAL A 270 8.16 -1.23 24.93
N SER A 271 8.01 0.10 24.86
CA SER A 271 6.69 0.69 24.57
C SER A 271 6.37 0.64 23.07
N GLU A 272 5.08 0.68 22.71
CA GLU A 272 4.66 0.75 21.31
C GLU A 272 5.21 2.00 20.61
N ASP A 273 5.19 3.16 21.27
CA ASP A 273 5.78 4.41 20.76
C ASP A 273 7.27 4.25 20.42
N GLN A 274 8.03 3.53 21.25
CA GLN A 274 9.45 3.26 21.01
C GLN A 274 9.66 2.31 19.82
N VAL A 275 8.69 1.43 19.52
CA VAL A 275 8.70 0.58 18.31
C VAL A 275 8.35 1.40 17.07
N LEU A 276 7.28 2.19 17.10
CA LEU A 276 6.87 3.04 15.97
C LEU A 276 7.90 4.14 15.66
N ALA A 277 8.66 4.60 16.66
CA ALA A 277 9.78 5.53 16.47
C ALA A 277 11.02 4.92 15.77
N GLN A 278 11.05 3.61 15.48
CA GLN A 278 12.20 2.94 14.83
C GLN A 278 12.35 3.27 13.34
N GLY A 279 12.70 4.49 12.96
CA GLY A 279 12.85 4.87 11.53
C GLY A 279 13.82 3.99 10.71
N GLY A 280 14.72 3.24 11.36
CA GLY A 280 15.68 2.32 10.74
C GLY A 280 15.14 0.95 10.31
N VAL A 281 13.82 0.77 10.13
CA VAL A 281 13.21 -0.53 9.80
C VAL A 281 13.77 -1.15 8.52
N PHE A 282 14.05 -2.44 8.59
CA PHE A 282 14.52 -3.28 7.49
C PHE A 282 13.40 -4.22 7.00
N MET A 283 12.60 -4.77 7.91
CA MET A 283 11.35 -5.45 7.58
C MET A 283 10.23 -5.05 8.54
N LEU A 284 9.00 -4.99 8.04
CA LEU A 284 7.76 -4.90 8.80
C LEU A 284 6.97 -6.19 8.57
N PHE A 285 6.31 -6.68 9.62
CA PHE A 285 5.39 -7.81 9.55
C PHE A 285 4.04 -7.36 10.11
N TYR A 286 3.01 -7.49 9.31
CA TYR A 286 1.63 -7.27 9.69
C TYR A 286 0.83 -8.55 9.52
N ASP A 287 -0.15 -8.80 10.38
CA ASP A 287 -1.16 -9.84 10.16
C ASP A 287 -2.51 -9.19 9.84
N CYS A 288 -3.26 -9.81 8.94
CA CYS A 288 -4.60 -9.38 8.54
C CYS A 288 -5.58 -9.64 9.69
N VAL A 289 -6.18 -8.57 10.22
CA VAL A 289 -7.16 -8.61 11.32
C VAL A 289 -8.59 -8.51 10.82
N ASP A 290 -8.81 -7.85 9.67
CA ASP A 290 -10.07 -7.91 8.93
C ASP A 290 -9.79 -8.19 7.44
N PRO A 291 -10.17 -9.38 6.92
CA PRO A 291 -9.96 -9.75 5.53
C PRO A 291 -10.98 -9.12 4.56
N ASN A 292 -12.01 -8.45 5.06
CA ASN A 292 -13.08 -7.92 4.21
C ASN A 292 -12.63 -6.60 3.55
N SER A 293 -12.78 -6.54 2.23
CA SER A 293 -12.77 -5.27 1.47
C SER A 293 -14.23 -4.86 1.24
N VAL A 294 -14.57 -3.63 1.62
CA VAL A 294 -15.93 -3.08 1.50
C VAL A 294 -15.91 -1.75 0.75
N LEU A 295 -17.02 -1.39 0.08
CA LEU A 295 -17.08 -0.13 -0.65
C LEU A 295 -17.18 1.06 0.31
N VAL A 296 -16.35 2.07 0.10
CA VAL A 296 -16.33 3.32 0.88
C VAL A 296 -17.66 4.08 0.75
N SER A 297 -18.42 3.86 -0.34
CA SER A 297 -19.78 4.36 -0.52
C SER A 297 -20.80 3.67 0.40
N GLU A 298 -20.67 2.36 0.64
CA GLU A 298 -21.55 1.60 1.53
C GLU A 298 -21.39 2.05 2.98
N ILE A 299 -20.15 2.15 3.47
CA ILE A 299 -19.87 2.66 4.83
C ILE A 299 -20.47 4.06 5.03
N LYS A 300 -20.27 4.98 4.08
CA LYS A 300 -20.81 6.34 4.19
C LYS A 300 -22.34 6.36 4.24
N ALA A 301 -23.00 5.51 3.45
CA ALA A 301 -24.45 5.39 3.48
C ALA A 301 -24.96 4.80 4.82
N GLU A 302 -24.23 3.85 5.42
CA GLU A 302 -24.55 3.31 6.74
C GLU A 302 -24.32 4.34 7.87
N GLU A 303 -23.22 5.09 7.83
CA GLU A 303 -22.96 6.19 8.78
C GLU A 303 -24.03 7.29 8.71
N GLU A 304 -24.44 7.71 7.51
CA GLU A 304 -25.50 8.70 7.33
C GLU A 304 -26.86 8.18 7.83
N LYS A 305 -27.13 6.89 7.65
CA LYS A 305 -28.34 6.22 8.17
C LYS A 305 -28.35 6.13 9.70
N LEU A 306 -27.21 5.85 10.33
CA LEU A 306 -27.06 5.86 11.79
C LEU A 306 -27.26 7.28 12.34
N ARG A 307 -26.55 8.28 11.79
CA ARG A 307 -26.64 9.70 12.19
C ARG A 307 -28.03 10.33 12.02
N SER A 308 -28.87 9.77 11.14
CA SER A 308 -30.26 10.19 10.96
C SER A 308 -31.24 9.48 11.89
N SER A 309 -30.91 8.27 12.37
CA SER A 309 -31.69 7.56 13.40
C SER A 309 -31.54 8.21 14.78
N GLU A 310 -30.35 8.70 15.14
CA GLU A 310 -30.07 9.30 16.45
C GLU A 310 -30.72 10.68 16.67
N LYS A 311 -31.26 11.30 15.62
CA LYS A 311 -31.96 12.61 15.71
C LYS A 311 -33.48 12.48 15.85
N GLY A 312 -34.02 11.27 16.03
CA GLY A 312 -35.46 11.01 16.07
C GLY A 312 -36.16 11.22 17.42
N ASP A 313 -35.42 11.17 18.54
CA ASP A 313 -35.99 10.93 19.87
C ASP A 313 -35.95 12.13 20.84
N ASP A 314 -35.89 13.36 20.33
CA ASP A 314 -35.85 14.58 21.17
C ASP A 314 -36.75 15.73 20.66
N ASP A 315 -38.03 15.41 20.41
CA ASP A 315 -39.12 16.42 20.41
C ASP A 315 -40.45 15.84 20.91
N LEU A 316 -40.65 15.90 22.23
CA LEU A 316 -41.99 15.91 22.84
C LEU A 316 -42.02 16.79 24.10
N THR A 317 -42.61 17.98 23.97
CA THR A 317 -43.76 18.48 24.80
C THR A 317 -43.62 19.95 25.25
N ALA A 318 -44.35 20.86 24.58
CA ALA A 318 -44.94 22.05 25.21
C ALA A 318 -46.25 22.45 24.48
N PRO A 319 -47.26 23.04 25.14
CA PRO A 319 -48.64 23.05 24.65
C PRO A 319 -49.02 24.29 23.80
N PRO A 320 -50.16 24.25 23.07
CA PRO A 320 -50.63 25.35 22.25
C PRO A 320 -51.54 26.32 23.02
N GLU A 321 -51.29 27.64 22.95
CA GLU A 321 -52.28 28.67 23.29
C GLU A 321 -52.28 29.85 22.29
N ASP A 322 -53.49 30.13 21.79
CA ASP A 322 -54.07 31.32 21.15
C ASP A 322 -53.33 32.18 20.07
N GLU A 323 -53.97 32.27 18.90
CA GLU A 323 -53.85 33.41 17.98
C GLU A 323 -54.41 34.70 18.60
N PRO A 324 -53.86 35.86 18.20
CA PRO A 324 -54.76 36.85 17.58
C PRO A 324 -54.28 37.33 16.21
N LYS A 325 -55.25 37.78 15.42
CA LYS A 325 -55.10 38.11 13.99
C LYS A 325 -54.46 39.47 13.72
N ALA A 326 -53.71 39.49 12.62
CA ALA A 326 -53.55 40.57 11.64
C ALA A 326 -52.99 41.93 12.10
N GLU A 327 -51.89 42.34 11.47
CA GLU A 327 -51.90 43.52 10.58
C GLU A 327 -50.83 43.39 9.49
N GLU A 328 -51.16 43.78 8.26
CA GLU A 328 -50.21 43.83 7.15
C GLU A 328 -49.27 45.03 7.32
N ASN A 329 -47.98 44.91 6.98
CA ASN A 329 -47.25 46.04 6.43
C ASN A 329 -46.05 45.65 5.55
N PHE A 330 -45.96 46.38 4.45
CA PHE A 330 -45.16 46.14 3.25
C PHE A 330 -43.86 46.97 3.31
N ILE A 331 -42.66 46.35 3.26
CA ILE A 331 -41.40 47.06 2.92
C ILE A 331 -40.46 46.13 2.13
N ASP A 332 -40.00 46.62 0.97
CA ASP A 332 -39.06 45.98 0.02
C ASP A 332 -37.57 46.05 0.46
N PRO A 333 -36.66 45.24 -0.14
CA PRO A 333 -35.28 45.10 0.31
C PRO A 333 -34.27 46.10 -0.30
N PRO A 334 -33.14 46.41 0.38
CA PRO A 334 -32.04 47.19 -0.20
C PRO A 334 -30.98 46.30 -0.90
N THR A 335 -31.07 46.29 -2.23
CA THR A 335 -30.02 46.38 -3.27
C THR A 335 -28.53 46.12 -2.94
N LYS A 336 -27.86 45.35 -3.83
CA LYS A 336 -26.39 45.27 -4.02
C LYS A 336 -25.74 46.63 -4.37
N PRO A 337 -24.41 46.74 -4.21
CA PRO A 337 -23.52 47.10 -5.33
C PRO A 337 -22.38 46.06 -5.48
N GLN A 338 -22.21 45.40 -6.63
CA GLN A 338 -21.51 45.83 -7.85
C GLN A 338 -19.98 45.83 -7.75
N ASP A 339 -19.35 44.99 -8.59
CA ASP A 339 -17.91 44.91 -8.86
C ASP A 339 -17.38 46.16 -9.58
N PRO A 340 -16.05 46.25 -9.74
CA PRO A 340 -15.55 46.33 -11.11
C PRO A 340 -14.40 45.35 -11.41
N ALA A 341 -14.45 44.77 -12.62
CA ALA A 341 -13.29 44.21 -13.31
C ALA A 341 -12.43 45.36 -13.92
N VAL A 342 -11.33 45.22 -14.65
CA VAL A 342 -10.73 44.16 -15.49
C VAL A 342 -9.21 44.46 -15.54
N ASP A 343 -8.32 43.46 -15.69
CA ASP A 343 -7.36 43.54 -16.82
C ASP A 343 -6.70 42.20 -17.16
N GLN A 344 -6.51 41.98 -18.47
CA GLN A 344 -5.72 40.89 -19.05
C GLN A 344 -4.66 41.52 -19.95
N HIS A 345 -3.43 41.00 -19.97
CA HIS A 345 -2.61 41.08 -21.18
C HIS A 345 -1.51 40.01 -21.24
N ASP A 346 -1.11 39.72 -22.48
CA ASP A 346 -0.33 38.58 -22.92
C ASP A 346 1.19 38.73 -22.74
N GLY A 347 1.88 37.58 -22.75
CA GLY A 347 2.90 37.39 -23.79
C GLY A 347 4.38 37.21 -23.41
N ALA A 348 4.98 36.22 -24.08
CA ALA A 348 6.40 36.11 -24.46
C ALA A 348 7.49 35.65 -23.45
N SER A 349 7.82 34.36 -23.57
CA SER A 349 9.15 33.84 -23.99
C SER A 349 10.47 34.24 -23.29
N ALA A 350 11.14 33.17 -22.82
CA ALA A 350 12.59 32.88 -22.96
C ALA A 350 13.66 33.72 -22.23
N SER A 351 14.45 33.08 -21.37
CA SER A 351 15.87 32.77 -21.63
C SER A 351 16.54 32.04 -20.45
N LEU A 352 17.49 31.15 -20.76
CA LEU A 352 18.52 30.66 -19.84
C LEU A 352 19.32 31.82 -19.22
N VAL A 353 19.86 31.58 -18.02
CA VAL A 353 21.13 32.16 -17.57
C VAL A 353 21.90 31.13 -16.72
N GLU A 354 22.99 30.61 -17.28
CA GLU A 354 24.05 29.96 -16.50
C GLU A 354 24.96 31.02 -15.85
N ALA A 355 25.43 30.76 -14.64
CA ALA A 355 26.60 31.42 -14.06
C ALA A 355 27.38 30.38 -13.22
N HIS A 356 28.37 29.71 -13.82
CA HIS A 356 29.80 30.07 -13.80
C HIS A 356 30.50 30.02 -12.43
N ILE A 357 31.41 29.06 -12.34
CA ILE A 357 32.39 28.79 -11.28
C ILE A 357 33.49 29.87 -11.28
N PRO A 358 34.08 30.20 -10.11
CA PRO A 358 35.46 30.64 -10.03
C PRO A 358 36.33 29.62 -9.27
N SER A 359 37.33 29.07 -9.96
CA SER A 359 38.40 28.27 -9.34
C SER A 359 39.46 29.20 -8.72
N GLY A 360 39.98 28.86 -7.55
CA GLY A 360 41.07 29.59 -6.89
C GLY A 360 41.90 28.69 -5.97
N VAL A 361 43.14 28.43 -6.36
CA VAL A 361 44.08 27.53 -5.68
C VAL A 361 45.12 28.34 -4.91
N THR A 362 45.48 27.92 -3.69
CA THR A 362 46.86 27.98 -3.17
C THR A 362 47.05 27.07 -1.94
N ASP A 363 48.20 26.40 -1.88
CA ASP A 363 48.64 25.55 -0.76
C ASP A 363 49.00 26.35 0.52
N GLN A 364 48.86 25.71 1.70
CA GLN A 364 50.03 25.28 2.49
C GLN A 364 49.67 24.35 3.66
N ALA A 365 50.70 23.75 4.26
CA ALA A 365 50.62 22.47 4.97
C ALA A 365 50.60 22.57 6.52
N VAL A 366 50.68 21.38 7.14
CA VAL A 366 51.07 21.08 8.54
C VAL A 366 49.96 21.11 9.61
N SER A 367 49.48 19.93 10.02
CA SER A 367 49.86 19.34 11.32
C SER A 367 49.22 17.96 11.54
N SER A 368 50.00 17.02 12.07
CA SER A 368 49.54 15.70 12.50
C SER A 368 48.98 15.74 13.93
N VAL A 369 47.74 15.29 14.13
CA VAL A 369 47.23 14.95 15.47
C VAL A 369 46.60 13.56 15.45
N THR A 370 47.18 12.66 16.23
CA THR A 370 46.66 11.31 16.46
C THR A 370 45.48 11.35 17.43
N ALA A 371 44.29 10.94 16.97
CA ALA A 371 43.15 10.66 17.84
C ALA A 371 42.87 9.15 17.82
N GLY A 372 42.83 8.53 19.01
CA GLY A 372 42.51 7.11 19.16
C GLY A 372 41.02 6.81 18.92
N PRO A 373 40.64 5.51 18.85
CA PRO A 373 39.25 5.13 18.63
C PRO A 373 38.36 5.59 19.79
N ILE A 374 37.34 6.37 19.46
CA ILE A 374 36.27 6.73 20.38
C ILE A 374 35.41 5.48 20.58
N PHE A 375 35.52 4.84 21.75
CA PHE A 375 34.61 3.77 22.16
C PHE A 375 33.20 4.35 22.35
N SER A 376 32.26 3.93 21.51
CA SER A 376 30.83 4.13 21.78
C SER A 376 30.40 3.11 22.83
N SER A 377 29.90 3.58 23.98
CA SER A 377 29.43 2.73 25.07
C SER A 377 28.06 2.14 24.73
N LEU A 378 28.04 0.92 24.19
CA LEU A 378 26.84 0.20 23.73
C LEU A 378 26.07 -0.49 24.87
N TYR A 379 25.56 0.28 25.83
CA TYR A 379 24.47 -0.16 26.72
C TYR A 379 23.62 1.07 27.12
N PRO A 380 22.28 1.01 27.01
CA PRO A 380 21.41 1.92 27.75
C PRO A 380 21.64 1.72 29.25
N SER A 381 21.73 2.80 30.02
CA SER A 381 21.61 2.69 31.47
C SER A 381 20.17 2.33 31.78
N LEU A 382 19.97 1.20 32.46
CA LEU A 382 18.65 0.85 33.00
C LEU A 382 18.13 1.97 33.88
N VAL A 383 16.83 2.25 33.81
CA VAL A 383 16.15 3.14 34.74
C VAL A 383 15.84 2.36 36.01
N GLU A 384 15.90 3.03 37.17
CA GLU A 384 15.73 2.44 38.49
C GLU A 384 14.31 1.84 38.66
N GLY A 385 14.14 0.57 38.30
CA GLY A 385 12.87 -0.16 38.35
C GLY A 385 12.65 -1.21 37.26
N GLU A 386 13.42 -1.20 36.17
CA GLU A 386 13.28 -2.17 35.07
C GLU A 386 13.63 -3.61 35.52
N ARG A 387 12.86 -4.60 35.05
CA ARG A 387 13.01 -6.02 35.42
C ARG A 387 13.29 -6.88 34.21
N ILE A 388 14.28 -7.76 34.33
CA ILE A 388 14.60 -8.80 33.34
C ILE A 388 13.59 -9.93 33.49
N ASP A 389 12.84 -10.24 32.43
CA ASP A 389 12.01 -11.44 32.36
C ASP A 389 12.86 -12.62 31.86
N SER A 390 13.01 -13.66 32.69
CA SER A 390 13.79 -14.86 32.39
C SER A 390 12.94 -16.02 31.85
N THR A 391 11.65 -15.79 31.58
CA THR A 391 10.62 -16.82 31.41
C THR A 391 9.90 -16.79 30.06
N ILE A 392 10.61 -16.45 28.97
CA ILE A 392 10.11 -16.67 27.60
C ILE A 392 10.47 -18.10 27.15
N PRO A 393 9.50 -19.05 27.04
CA PRO A 393 9.79 -20.42 26.68
C PRO A 393 10.11 -20.55 25.18
N LEU A 394 11.35 -20.97 24.87
CA LEU A 394 11.80 -21.32 23.52
C LEU A 394 11.24 -22.68 23.06
N TYR A 395 9.95 -22.75 22.72
CA TYR A 395 9.37 -23.95 22.13
C TYR A 395 9.49 -23.94 20.60
N ARG A 396 10.26 -24.88 20.04
CA ARG A 396 10.32 -25.15 18.60
C ARG A 396 9.41 -26.34 18.25
N PRO A 397 8.30 -26.15 17.54
CA PRO A 397 7.61 -27.26 16.89
C PRO A 397 8.36 -27.68 15.62
N ASN A 398 8.43 -28.99 15.40
CA ASN A 398 8.89 -29.69 14.18
C ASN A 398 10.41 -29.74 13.92
N SER A 399 10.98 -30.89 14.28
CA SER A 399 12.17 -31.52 13.67
C SER A 399 11.76 -32.86 13.07
#